data_AF-A0A2S9FB92-F1
#
_entry.id   AF-A0A2S9FB92-F1
#
_cell.length_a   1.000
_cell.length_b   1.000
_cell.length_c   1.000
_cell.angle_alpha   90.00
_cell.angle_beta   90.00
_cell.angle_gamma   90.00
#
_symmetry.space_group_name_H-M   'P 1'
#
loop_
_entity.id
_entity.type
_entity.pdbx_description
1 polymer ?
#
loop_
_entity_poly.entity_id
_entity_poly.type
_entity_poly.pdbx_seq_one_letter_code
_entity_poly.pdbx_strand_id
1 'polypeptide(L)'
;MSIDTAYLREAMARRLLRRGVSTGQVTLPAVPGMLEEYVSLCNKIFSALGRKFSTSELDHLRSLLAKELANAFSESNRSNIVISYDAPIGTVLNYHIRPEATSLADTYDNWVATRKPPLFGSNPDARVSALAAEITDPGTARVLDIG
;
A
#
# COMPACT_ATOMS: atom_id res chain seq x y z
N MET A 1 -4.16 -51.67 7.43
CA MET A 1 -4.42 -50.45 6.62
C MET A 1 -3.65 -49.32 7.27
N SER A 2 -2.50 -48.92 6.70
CA SER A 2 -1.66 -47.87 7.28
C SER A 2 -2.33 -46.52 7.02
N ILE A 3 -2.53 -45.74 8.08
CA ILE A 3 -3.09 -44.39 7.96
C ILE A 3 -2.00 -43.47 7.43
N ASP A 4 -2.25 -42.85 6.28
CA ASP A 4 -1.35 -41.83 5.73
C ASP A 4 -1.41 -40.56 6.60
N THR A 5 -0.41 -40.41 7.46
CA THR A 5 -0.27 -39.29 8.38
C THR A 5 -0.07 -37.95 7.66
N ALA A 6 0.50 -37.95 6.45
CA ALA A 6 0.70 -36.75 5.66
C ALA A 6 -0.64 -36.23 5.14
N TYR A 7 -1.48 -37.13 4.60
CA TYR A 7 -2.84 -36.81 4.19
C TYR A 7 -3.68 -36.26 5.35
N LEU A 8 -3.60 -36.87 6.54
CA LEU A 8 -4.30 -36.38 7.73
C LEU A 8 -3.83 -34.99 8.14
N ARG A 9 -2.53 -34.74 8.15
CA ARG A 9 -1.97 -33.42 8.49
C ARG A 9 -2.49 -32.35 7.53
N GLU A 10 -2.51 -32.64 6.23
CA GLU A 10 -3.00 -31.70 5.21
C GLU A 10 -4.50 -31.43 5.37
N ALA A 11 -5.30 -32.46 5.63
CA ALA A 11 -6.72 -32.33 5.90
C ALA A 11 -6.99 -31.49 7.17
N MET A 12 -6.19 -31.68 8.22
CA MET A 12 -6.27 -30.89 9.45
C MET A 12 -5.85 -29.44 9.24
N ALA A 13 -4.79 -29.18 8.46
CA ALA A 13 -4.39 -27.81 8.12
C ALA A 13 -5.49 -27.07 7.35
N ARG A 14 -6.12 -27.71 6.35
CA ARG A 14 -7.26 -27.12 5.63
C ARG A 14 -8.43 -26.83 6.56
N ARG A 15 -8.76 -27.76 7.47
CA ARG A 15 -9.85 -27.57 8.44
C ARG A 15 -9.55 -26.45 9.43
N LEU A 16 -8.30 -26.34 9.89
CA LEU A 16 -7.85 -25.27 10.77
C LEU A 16 -8.11 -23.89 10.14
N LEU A 17 -7.64 -23.68 8.90
CA LEU A 17 -7.79 -22.40 8.20
C LEU A 17 -9.25 -22.08 7.85
N ARG A 18 -10.06 -23.08 7.48
CA ARG A 18 -11.50 -22.88 7.22
C ARG A 18 -12.31 -22.48 8.46
N ARG A 19 -11.84 -22.86 9.66
CA ARG A 19 -12.47 -22.49 10.92
C ARG A 19 -11.93 -21.18 11.49
N GLY A 20 -10.80 -20.70 10.98
CA GLY A 20 -10.26 -19.41 11.31
C GLY A 20 -11.18 -18.29 10.83
N VAL A 21 -11.25 -17.23 11.63
CA VAL A 21 -11.82 -15.95 11.25
C VAL A 21 -10.67 -14.96 11.24
N SER A 22 -10.54 -14.18 10.16
CA SER A 22 -9.48 -13.19 10.04
C SER A 22 -9.98 -11.94 9.34
N THR A 23 -9.69 -10.79 9.93
CA THR A 23 -9.93 -9.48 9.34
C THR A 23 -8.63 -8.72 9.29
N GLY A 24 -8.45 -7.86 8.29
CA GLY A 24 -7.26 -7.04 8.22
C GLY A 24 -7.38 -5.92 7.21
N GLN A 25 -6.39 -5.04 7.26
CA GLN A 25 -6.26 -3.92 6.35
C GLN A 25 -4.79 -3.76 5.97
N VAL A 26 -4.54 -3.44 4.71
CA VAL A 26 -3.23 -3.08 4.19
C VAL A 26 -3.34 -1.74 3.48
N THR A 27 -2.50 -0.78 3.87
CA THR A 27 -2.43 0.54 3.25
C THR A 27 -1.10 0.62 2.49
N LEU A 28 -1.17 0.96 1.20
CA LEU A 28 -0.01 0.98 0.31
C LEU A 28 -0.04 2.23 -0.57
N PRO A 29 1.12 2.75 -1.01
CA PRO A 29 1.17 3.82 -2.00
C PRO A 29 0.41 3.44 -3.29
N ALA A 30 -0.22 4.41 -3.95
CA ALA A 30 -0.90 4.18 -5.22
C ALA A 30 0.10 4.27 -6.38
N VAL A 31 0.81 3.18 -6.69
CA VAL A 31 1.79 3.14 -7.80
C VAL A 31 1.31 2.20 -8.92
N PRO A 32 0.67 2.71 -9.99
CA PRO A 32 0.11 1.88 -11.06
C PRO A 32 1.13 0.95 -11.74
N GLY A 33 2.38 1.41 -11.88
CA GLY A 33 3.47 0.63 -12.51
C GLY A 33 3.90 -0.61 -11.73
N MET A 34 3.42 -0.80 -10.49
CA MET A 34 3.76 -1.95 -9.64
C MET A 34 2.58 -2.93 -9.47
N LEU A 35 1.57 -2.88 -10.35
CA LEU A 35 0.33 -3.68 -10.26
C LEU A 35 0.55 -5.15 -9.85
N GLU A 36 1.51 -5.84 -10.48
CA GLU A 36 1.75 -7.26 -10.21
C GLU A 36 2.25 -7.52 -8.78
N GLU A 37 2.91 -6.56 -8.13
CA GLU A 37 3.31 -6.69 -6.72
C GLU A 37 2.10 -6.66 -5.79
N TYR A 38 1.09 -5.84 -6.09
CA TYR A 38 -0.17 -5.82 -5.31
C TYR A 38 -0.95 -7.12 -5.48
N VAL A 39 -1.01 -7.64 -6.71
CA VAL A 39 -1.67 -8.93 -7.00
C VAL A 39 -0.95 -10.07 -6.27
N SER A 40 0.38 -10.09 -6.33
CA SER A 40 1.24 -11.07 -5.63
C SER A 40 1.06 -11.01 -4.12
N LEU A 41 1.04 -9.80 -3.54
CA LEU A 41 0.82 -9.58 -2.12
C LEU A 41 -0.55 -10.12 -1.67
N CYS A 42 -1.62 -9.74 -2.36
CA CYS A 42 -2.98 -10.18 -2.05
C CYS A 42 -3.08 -11.71 -2.14
N ASN A 43 -2.56 -12.30 -3.22
CA ASN A 43 -2.57 -13.76 -3.39
C ASN A 43 -1.84 -14.48 -2.26
N LYS A 44 -0.69 -13.96 -1.80
CA LYS A 44 0.08 -14.53 -0.68
C LYS A 44 -0.69 -14.44 0.64
N ILE A 45 -1.25 -13.26 0.95
CA ILE A 45 -2.03 -13.04 2.18
C ILE A 45 -3.22 -14.01 2.22
N PHE A 46 -4.02 -14.05 1.16
CA PHE A 46 -5.23 -14.86 1.15
C PHE A 46 -4.94 -16.36 1.07
N SER A 47 -3.89 -16.76 0.35
CA SER A 47 -3.40 -18.14 0.35
C SER A 47 -2.99 -18.60 1.75
N ALA A 48 -2.31 -17.73 2.53
CA ALA A 48 -1.95 -18.03 3.91
C ALA A 48 -3.18 -18.19 4.82
N LEU A 49 -4.28 -17.49 4.53
CA LEU A 49 -5.57 -17.63 5.20
C LEU A 49 -6.39 -18.85 4.70
N GLY A 50 -5.82 -19.66 3.81
CA GLY A 50 -6.49 -20.82 3.22
C GLY A 50 -7.54 -20.46 2.17
N ARG A 51 -7.53 -19.22 1.66
CA ARG A 51 -8.42 -18.69 0.62
C ARG A 51 -7.60 -18.46 -0.65
N LYS A 52 -7.37 -19.53 -1.41
CA LYS A 52 -6.66 -19.43 -2.69
C LYS A 52 -7.62 -18.94 -3.76
N PHE A 53 -7.22 -17.91 -4.48
CA PHE A 53 -7.94 -17.49 -5.68
C PHE A 53 -7.72 -18.48 -6.83
N SER A 54 -8.78 -18.70 -7.58
CA SER A 54 -8.72 -19.20 -8.95
C SER A 54 -8.10 -18.17 -9.89
N THR A 55 -7.67 -18.60 -11.07
CA THR A 55 -7.11 -17.71 -12.10
C THR A 55 -8.09 -16.57 -12.44
N SER A 56 -9.38 -16.88 -12.60
CA SER A 56 -10.42 -15.88 -12.88
C SER A 56 -10.61 -14.87 -11.76
N GLU A 57 -10.51 -15.30 -10.49
CA GLU A 57 -10.60 -14.39 -9.35
C GLU A 57 -9.36 -13.49 -9.25
N LEU A 58 -8.17 -14.00 -9.57
CA LEU A 58 -6.95 -13.19 -9.67
C LEU A 58 -7.03 -12.17 -10.80
N ASP A 59 -7.58 -12.56 -11.96
CA ASP A 59 -7.76 -11.64 -13.08
C ASP A 59 -8.76 -10.54 -12.74
N HIS A 60 -9.84 -10.88 -12.04
CA HIS A 60 -10.78 -9.90 -11.52
C HIS A 60 -10.13 -8.95 -10.51
N LEU A 61 -9.40 -9.48 -9.53
CA LEU A 61 -8.66 -8.67 -8.56
C LEU A 61 -7.66 -7.73 -9.25
N ARG A 62 -6.92 -8.23 -10.24
CA ARG A 62 -5.97 -7.43 -11.02
C ARG A 62 -6.67 -6.26 -11.71
N SER A 63 -7.85 -6.49 -12.31
CA SER A 63 -8.61 -5.44 -12.96
C SER A 63 -9.09 -4.36 -11.97
N LEU A 64 -9.53 -4.75 -10.78
CA LEU A 64 -9.96 -3.83 -9.72
C LEU A 64 -8.77 -3.01 -9.20
N LEU A 65 -7.64 -3.66 -8.90
CA LEU A 65 -6.43 -2.98 -8.45
C LEU A 65 -5.93 -2.00 -9.50
N ALA A 66 -5.89 -2.39 -10.78
CA ALA A 66 -5.45 -1.50 -11.86
C ALA A 66 -6.31 -0.23 -11.93
N LYS A 67 -7.64 -0.39 -11.81
CA LYS A 67 -8.58 0.72 -11.80
C LYS A 67 -8.36 1.65 -10.61
N GLU A 68 -8.34 1.11 -9.38
CA GLU A 68 -8.25 1.95 -8.18
C GLU A 68 -6.87 2.58 -8.01
N LEU A 69 -5.79 1.91 -8.43
CA LEU A 69 -4.45 2.51 -8.51
C LEU A 69 -4.41 3.67 -9.49
N ALA A 70 -5.01 3.54 -10.67
CA ALA A 70 -5.07 4.61 -11.65
C ALA A 70 -5.90 5.79 -11.13
N ASN A 71 -7.06 5.53 -10.50
CA ASN A 71 -7.90 6.57 -9.90
C ASN A 71 -7.13 7.35 -8.83
N ALA A 72 -6.58 6.66 -7.81
CA ALA A 72 -5.84 7.28 -6.73
C ALA A 72 -4.63 8.10 -7.22
N PHE A 73 -3.85 7.54 -8.16
CA PHE A 73 -2.68 8.21 -8.71
C PHE A 73 -3.04 9.44 -9.56
N SER A 74 -4.18 9.41 -10.27
CA SER A 74 -4.66 10.55 -11.06
C SER A 74 -5.06 11.74 -10.20
N GLU A 75 -5.53 11.50 -8.98
CA GLU A 75 -5.86 12.54 -8.01
C GLU A 75 -4.60 13.11 -7.35
N SER A 76 -3.67 12.25 -6.95
CA SER A 76 -2.38 12.65 -6.37
C SER A 76 -1.37 11.52 -6.47
N ASN A 77 -0.13 11.86 -6.82
CA ASN A 77 0.97 10.88 -6.84
C ASN A 77 1.41 10.42 -5.43
N ARG A 78 0.86 11.04 -4.37
CA ARG A 78 1.08 10.66 -2.97
C ARG A 78 -0.09 9.89 -2.36
N SER A 79 -1.14 9.64 -3.13
CA SER A 79 -2.30 8.86 -2.68
C SER A 79 -1.89 7.45 -2.27
N ASN A 80 -2.71 6.86 -1.41
CA ASN A 80 -2.63 5.46 -1.05
C ASN A 80 -3.84 4.69 -1.61
N ILE A 81 -3.73 3.37 -1.62
CA ILE A 81 -4.87 2.46 -1.68
C ILE A 81 -4.96 1.69 -0.36
N VAL A 82 -6.19 1.48 0.09
CA VAL A 82 -6.52 0.70 1.28
C VAL A 82 -7.22 -0.58 0.83
N ILE A 83 -6.64 -1.71 1.19
CA ILE A 83 -7.20 -3.04 0.94
C ILE A 83 -7.65 -3.62 2.27
N SER A 84 -8.97 -3.68 2.48
CA SER A 84 -9.57 -4.28 3.66
C SER A 84 -10.15 -5.65 3.31
N TYR A 85 -10.05 -6.62 4.22
CA TYR A 85 -10.61 -7.95 4.01
C TYR A 85 -11.22 -8.52 5.29
N ASP A 86 -12.23 -9.38 5.08
CA ASP A 86 -12.89 -10.18 6.08
C ASP A 86 -13.04 -11.61 5.54
N ALA A 87 -12.47 -12.58 6.25
CA ALA A 87 -12.58 -13.99 5.96
C ALA A 87 -13.31 -14.68 7.12
N PRO A 88 -14.63 -14.85 7.03
CA PRO A 88 -15.41 -15.55 8.04
C PRO A 88 -15.18 -17.06 7.92
N ILE A 89 -15.78 -17.81 8.86
CA ILE A 89 -15.78 -19.29 8.82
C ILE A 89 -16.24 -19.77 7.44
N GLY A 90 -15.49 -20.70 6.84
CA GLY A 90 -15.83 -21.32 5.55
C GLY A 90 -14.75 -21.11 4.50
N THR A 91 -15.17 -20.71 3.28
CA THR A 91 -14.28 -20.45 2.14
C THR A 91 -14.48 -19.07 1.51
N VAL A 92 -15.42 -18.27 2.00
CA VAL A 92 -15.71 -16.91 1.53
C VAL A 92 -14.60 -15.93 1.93
N LEU A 93 -14.21 -15.04 1.01
CA LEU A 93 -13.32 -13.93 1.30
C LEU A 93 -14.01 -12.66 0.80
N ASN A 94 -14.32 -11.76 1.72
CA ASN A 94 -14.81 -10.43 1.39
C ASN A 94 -13.61 -9.49 1.37
N TYR A 95 -13.47 -8.67 0.34
CA TYR A 95 -12.45 -7.63 0.30
C TYR A 95 -12.99 -6.36 -0.35
N HIS A 96 -12.40 -5.24 0.04
CA HIS A 96 -12.71 -3.93 -0.50
C HIS A 96 -11.41 -3.16 -0.75
N ILE A 97 -11.30 -2.57 -1.93
CA ILE A 97 -10.16 -1.74 -2.33
C ILE A 97 -10.71 -0.33 -2.46
N ARG A 98 -10.15 0.59 -1.68
CA ARG A 98 -10.57 2.00 -1.67
C ARG A 98 -9.37 2.90 -1.94
N PRO A 99 -9.46 3.84 -2.89
CA PRO A 99 -8.46 4.89 -3.03
C PRO A 99 -8.54 5.84 -1.82
N GLU A 100 -7.39 6.22 -1.29
CA GLU A 100 -7.27 7.24 -0.25
C GLU A 100 -6.40 8.35 -0.82
N ALA A 101 -7.06 9.31 -1.47
CA ALA A 101 -6.39 10.49 -1.99
C ALA A 101 -5.89 11.33 -0.83
N THR A 102 -4.60 11.66 -0.87
CA THR A 102 -4.00 12.60 0.05
C THR A 102 -3.50 13.76 -0.77
N SER A 103 -4.03 14.96 -0.54
CA SER A 103 -3.50 16.15 -1.19
C SER A 103 -2.12 16.48 -0.65
N LEU A 104 -1.36 17.31 -1.38
CA LEU A 104 -0.09 17.80 -0.89
C LEU A 104 -0.27 18.60 0.42
N ALA A 105 -1.35 19.36 0.51
CA ALA A 105 -1.71 20.12 1.71
C ALA A 105 -1.96 19.18 2.90
N ASP A 106 -2.79 18.14 2.73
CA ASP A 106 -3.08 17.18 3.81
C ASP A 106 -1.81 16.45 4.28
N THR A 107 -0.90 16.15 3.35
CA THR A 107 0.40 15.53 3.68
C THR A 107 1.25 16.48 4.52
N TYR A 108 1.29 17.76 4.16
CA TYR A 108 2.06 18.77 4.87
C TYR A 108 1.47 19.04 6.26
N ASP A 109 0.15 19.19 6.35
CA ASP A 109 -0.56 19.39 7.62
C ASP A 109 -0.31 18.22 8.59
N ASN A 110 -0.40 16.98 8.10
CA ASN A 110 -0.11 15.81 8.91
C ASN A 110 1.38 15.74 9.32
N TRP A 111 2.31 16.11 8.43
CA TRP A 111 3.73 16.14 8.72
C TRP A 111 4.07 17.17 9.81
N VAL A 112 3.51 18.38 9.71
CA VAL A 112 3.65 19.42 10.75
C VAL A 112 3.05 18.97 12.07
N ALA A 113 1.89 18.31 12.05
CA ALA A 113 1.19 17.86 13.24
C ALA A 113 1.91 16.72 13.99
N THR A 114 2.58 15.81 13.26
CA THR A 114 3.12 14.56 13.84
C THR A 114 4.63 14.57 14.06
N ARG A 115 5.38 15.42 13.34
CA ARG A 115 6.85 15.43 13.44
C ARG A 115 7.30 16.30 14.62
N LYS A 116 8.06 15.68 15.52
CA LYS A 116 8.71 16.40 16.63
C LYS A 116 9.96 17.13 16.12
N PRO A 117 10.26 18.35 16.64
CA PRO A 117 11.41 19.12 16.21
C PRO A 117 12.76 18.37 16.35
N PRO A 118 13.76 18.71 15.52
CA PRO A 118 13.70 19.72 14.48
C PRO A 118 13.05 19.19 13.18
N LEU A 119 12.15 19.99 12.60
CA LEU A 119 11.43 19.61 11.37
C LEU A 119 12.40 19.46 10.18
N PHE A 120 13.41 20.32 10.16
CA PHE A 120 14.53 20.32 9.22
C PHE A 120 15.81 19.84 9.91
N GLY A 121 16.77 19.32 9.15
CA GLY A 121 18.06 18.90 9.73
C GLY A 121 18.83 20.07 10.36
N SER A 122 19.85 19.77 11.17
CA SER A 122 20.67 20.79 11.84
C SER A 122 21.58 21.58 10.90
N ASN A 123 21.73 21.13 9.66
CA ASN A 123 22.60 21.73 8.66
C ASN A 123 21.75 22.24 7.49
N PRO A 124 22.20 23.32 6.80
CA PRO A 124 21.54 23.79 5.59
C PRO A 124 21.52 22.68 4.52
N ASP A 125 20.46 22.66 3.70
CA ASP A 125 20.35 21.69 2.61
C ASP A 125 21.54 21.87 1.65
N ALA A 126 22.31 20.79 1.46
CA ALA A 126 23.55 20.85 0.70
C ALA A 126 23.32 21.20 -0.78
N ARG A 127 22.16 20.81 -1.35
CA ARG A 127 21.81 21.07 -2.74
C ARG A 127 21.39 22.51 -2.95
N VAL A 128 20.60 23.07 -2.02
CA VAL A 128 20.28 24.50 -2.00
C VAL A 128 21.54 25.33 -1.81
N SER A 129 22.43 24.92 -0.91
CA SER A 129 23.69 25.62 -0.64
C SER A 129 24.62 25.63 -1.86
N ALA A 130 24.73 24.50 -2.58
CA ALA A 130 25.49 24.41 -3.81
C ALA A 130 24.90 25.31 -4.91
N LEU A 131 23.58 25.25 -5.12
CA LEU A 131 22.90 26.08 -6.12
C LEU A 131 23.01 27.58 -5.80
N ALA A 132 22.90 27.96 -4.53
CA ALA A 132 23.06 29.35 -4.11
C ALA A 132 24.46 29.89 -4.42
N ALA A 133 25.50 29.04 -4.33
CA ALA A 133 26.87 29.42 -4.66
C ALA A 133 27.11 29.64 -6.17
N GLU A 134 26.22 29.16 -7.03
CA GLU A 134 26.27 29.40 -8.49
C GLU A 134 25.67 30.76 -8.88
N ILE A 135 25.01 31.47 -7.96
CA ILE A 135 24.38 32.76 -8.21
C ILE A 135 25.43 33.88 -8.07
N THR A 136 25.77 34.52 -9.18
CA THR A 136 26.81 35.56 -9.23
C THR A 136 26.41 36.86 -8.53
N ASP A 137 25.14 37.25 -8.61
CA ASP A 137 24.60 38.43 -7.92
C ASP A 137 23.32 38.06 -7.14
N PRO A 138 23.41 37.89 -5.81
CA PRO A 138 22.27 37.58 -4.96
C PRO A 138 21.12 38.57 -5.07
N GLY A 139 21.37 39.84 -5.39
CA GLY A 139 20.34 40.88 -5.53
C GLY A 139 19.44 40.69 -6.74
N THR A 140 19.84 39.84 -7.69
CA THR A 140 19.07 39.52 -8.91
C THR A 140 18.34 38.19 -8.83
N ALA A 141 18.62 37.38 -7.80
CA ALA A 141 17.99 36.09 -7.60
C ALA A 141 16.54 36.28 -7.11
N ARG A 142 15.58 35.76 -7.86
CA ARG A 142 14.18 35.72 -7.44
C ARG A 142 13.97 34.49 -6.57
N VAL A 143 13.65 34.71 -5.30
CA VAL A 143 13.23 33.65 -4.39
C VAL A 143 11.75 33.35 -4.65
N LEU A 144 11.46 32.10 -5.00
CA LEU A 144 10.09 31.58 -5.00
C LEU A 144 9.85 30.90 -3.65
N ASP A 145 9.03 31.53 -2.82
CA ASP A 145 8.57 30.91 -1.58
C ASP A 145 7.44 29.91 -1.91
N ILE A 146 7.70 28.63 -1.63
CA ILE A 146 6.75 27.53 -1.81
C ILE A 146 6.48 27.02 -0.40
N GLY A 147 5.66 27.77 0.36
CA GLY A 147 5.35 27.51 1.76
C GLY A 147 5.05 26.05 2.10
#